data_AF-A0A8C9MCJ9-F1
#
_entry.id   AF-A0A8C9MCJ9-F1
#
_cell.length_a   1.000
_cell.length_b   1.000
_cell.length_c   1.000
_cell.angle_alpha   90.00
_cell.angle_beta   90.00
_cell.angle_gamma   90.00
#
_symmetry.space_group_name_H-M   'P 1'
#
loop_
_entity.id
_entity.type
_entity.pdbx_description
1 polymer ?
#
loop_
_entity_poly.entity_id
_entity_poly.type
_entity_poly.pdbx_seq_one_letter_code
_entity_poly.pdbx_strand_id
1 'polypeptide(L)'
;RRFSKLILKTEEDPRLGINSKCLSMKFGDAESPKGLDIRFTLTNYKKSYIQSWFSLHRVEIIFNNSIQATFNATGIYALSSYSYHCQHVSSLQRYDALLLPSYVDDTSSLWEVTFVDFQIQGFTIKGKQFAKARDCASSFSPAILIGLAMSLILLLVLAYALHMLIYLRYLERHYDFITSPAHFPHLKPRDAAEEKELLRSQGVECYELRSQQICKIYV
;
A
#
# COMPACT_ATOMS: atom_id res chain seq x y z
N ARG A 1 -14.75 10.57 -25.34
CA ARG A 1 -13.37 10.31 -24.85
C ARG A 1 -12.42 11.08 -25.76
N ARG A 2 -11.99 12.30 -25.39
CA ARG A 2 -10.96 13.01 -26.16
C ARG A 2 -9.59 12.55 -25.64
N PHE A 3 -9.04 11.55 -26.30
CA PHE A 3 -7.62 11.23 -26.15
C PHE A 3 -6.85 12.16 -27.08
N SER A 4 -6.20 13.17 -26.52
CA SER A 4 -5.21 13.93 -27.26
C SER A 4 -3.91 13.13 -27.22
N LYS A 5 -3.70 12.26 -28.22
CA LYS A 5 -2.42 11.60 -28.44
C LYS A 5 -1.42 12.66 -28.91
N LEU A 6 -0.72 13.26 -27.95
CA LEU A 6 0.24 14.33 -28.20
C LEU A 6 1.53 13.73 -28.76
N ILE A 7 1.80 14.02 -30.03
CA ILE A 7 3.07 13.65 -30.68
C ILE A 7 4.11 14.70 -30.29
N LEU A 8 5.03 14.25 -29.44
CA LEU A 8 6.11 15.04 -28.86
C LEU A 8 7.03 15.56 -29.97
N LYS A 9 7.05 16.88 -30.18
CA LYS A 9 8.15 17.54 -30.90
C LYS A 9 9.13 18.02 -29.84
N THR A 10 10.24 17.32 -29.70
CA THR A 10 11.37 17.82 -28.93
C THR A 10 11.94 19.02 -29.66
N GLU A 11 11.80 20.20 -29.08
CA GLU A 11 12.50 21.40 -29.51
C GLU A 11 13.76 21.49 -28.64
N GLU A 12 14.94 21.49 -29.28
CA GLU A 12 16.18 21.80 -28.58
C GLU A 12 16.14 23.29 -28.21
N ASP A 13 15.81 23.61 -26.97
CA ASP A 13 15.93 24.98 -26.45
C ASP A 13 17.41 25.24 -26.10
N PRO A 14 18.12 26.12 -26.83
CA PRO A 14 19.53 26.40 -26.57
C PRO A 14 19.80 27.08 -25.22
N ARG A 15 18.76 27.54 -24.50
CA ARG A 15 18.87 28.05 -23.13
C ARG A 15 18.92 26.96 -22.07
N LEU A 16 18.67 25.72 -22.48
CA LEU A 16 18.50 24.61 -21.58
C LEU A 16 19.81 23.81 -21.48
N GLY A 17 20.31 23.62 -20.26
CA GLY A 17 21.56 22.91 -20.03
C GLY A 17 21.54 21.46 -20.56
N ILE A 18 22.73 20.85 -20.73
CA ILE A 18 22.94 19.52 -21.34
C ILE A 18 22.03 18.42 -20.75
N ASN A 19 21.64 18.55 -19.48
CA ASN A 19 20.83 17.56 -18.76
C ASN A 19 19.33 17.86 -18.78
N SER A 20 18.88 18.81 -19.57
CA SER A 20 17.49 19.26 -19.54
C SER A 20 16.88 19.19 -20.94
N LYS A 21 15.60 18.84 -21.04
CA LYS A 21 14.85 18.77 -22.30
C LYS A 21 13.51 19.49 -22.16
N CYS A 22 13.14 20.23 -23.19
CA CYS A 22 11.84 20.90 -23.27
C CYS A 22 10.91 20.17 -24.24
N LEU A 23 9.64 20.14 -23.88
CA LEU A 23 8.54 19.70 -24.69
C LEU A 23 7.49 20.81 -24.70
N SER A 24 7.06 21.27 -25.87
CA SER A 24 6.00 22.27 -26.00
C SER A 24 4.80 21.67 -26.73
N MET A 25 3.60 22.00 -26.25
CA MET A 25 2.32 21.57 -26.80
C MET A 25 1.53 22.82 -27.18
N LYS A 26 1.53 23.13 -28.48
CA LYS A 26 0.82 24.28 -29.02
C LYS A 26 -0.61 23.92 -29.39
N PHE A 27 -1.56 24.69 -28.86
CA PHE A 27 -2.98 24.63 -29.12
C PHE A 27 -3.38 25.91 -29.86
N GLY A 28 -3.82 25.76 -31.10
CA GLY A 28 -4.19 26.87 -31.97
C GLY A 28 -4.20 26.42 -33.43
N ASP A 29 -4.89 27.17 -34.28
CA ASP A 29 -4.90 26.91 -35.73
C ASP A 29 -3.66 27.51 -36.38
N ALA A 30 -3.18 26.91 -37.47
CA ALA A 30 -1.98 27.38 -38.16
C ALA A 30 -2.10 28.85 -38.66
N GLU A 31 -3.33 29.34 -38.80
CA GLU A 31 -3.67 30.67 -39.33
C GLU A 31 -3.87 31.74 -38.23
N SER A 32 -3.92 31.36 -36.94
CA SER A 32 -4.15 32.27 -35.81
C SER A 32 -3.09 32.05 -34.72
N PRO A 33 -2.02 32.87 -34.66
CA PRO A 33 -0.93 32.69 -33.70
C PRO A 33 -1.29 33.04 -32.25
N LYS A 34 -2.55 33.41 -31.95
CA LYS A 34 -3.06 33.63 -30.58
C LYS A 34 -3.32 32.30 -29.85
N GLY A 35 -2.38 31.37 -29.95
CA GLY A 35 -2.47 30.02 -29.41
C GLY A 35 -2.09 29.95 -27.93
N LEU A 36 -2.61 28.92 -27.27
CA LEU A 36 -2.17 28.47 -25.95
C LEU A 36 -1.04 27.47 -26.16
N ASP A 37 0.10 27.63 -25.51
CA ASP A 37 1.22 26.69 -25.52
C ASP A 37 1.50 26.22 -24.09
N ILE A 38 1.61 24.91 -23.91
CA ILE A 38 1.97 24.30 -22.64
C ILE A 38 3.37 23.71 -22.79
N ARG A 39 4.33 24.29 -22.07
CA ARG A 39 5.73 23.87 -22.09
C ARG A 39 6.09 23.08 -20.83
N PHE A 40 6.72 21.93 -21.02
CA PHE A 40 7.22 21.05 -19.98
C PHE A 40 8.74 21.02 -20.04
N THR A 41 9.38 21.31 -18.91
CA THR A 41 10.83 21.25 -18.77
C THR A 41 11.19 20.03 -17.94
N LEU A 42 11.83 19.06 -18.56
CA LEU A 42 12.34 17.86 -17.90
C LEU A 42 13.82 18.00 -17.59
N THR A 43 14.26 17.48 -16.46
CA THR A 43 15.67 17.39 -16.09
C THR A 43 16.07 15.92 -15.94
N ASN A 44 17.33 15.62 -16.24
CA ASN A 44 17.93 14.30 -16.06
C ASN A 44 18.88 14.34 -14.87
N TYR A 45 18.67 13.44 -13.92
CA TYR A 45 19.57 13.19 -12.83
C TYR A 45 20.26 11.84 -13.02
N LYS A 46 21.56 11.86 -13.27
CA LYS A 46 22.38 10.65 -13.34
C LYS A 46 22.75 10.22 -11.92
N LYS A 47 22.16 9.13 -11.43
CA LYS A 47 22.57 8.50 -10.17
C LYS A 47 23.85 7.67 -10.36
N SER A 48 24.02 7.05 -11.53
CA SER A 48 25.19 6.27 -11.93
C SER A 48 25.31 6.20 -13.46
N TYR A 49 26.38 5.60 -13.99
CA TYR A 49 26.56 5.41 -15.44
C TYR A 49 25.43 4.64 -16.12
N ILE A 50 24.80 3.71 -15.42
CA ILE A 50 23.76 2.81 -15.96
C ILE A 50 22.35 3.27 -15.55
N GLN A 51 22.23 4.05 -14.47
CA GLN A 51 20.95 4.43 -13.89
C GLN A 51 20.79 5.95 -13.86
N SER A 52 19.91 6.45 -14.71
CA SER A 52 19.46 7.83 -14.71
C SER A 52 17.97 7.91 -14.43
N TRP A 53 17.59 9.02 -13.81
CA TRP A 53 16.23 9.41 -13.53
C TRP A 53 15.91 10.65 -14.33
N PHE A 54 14.67 10.81 -14.72
CA PHE A 54 14.17 12.09 -15.17
C PHE A 54 13.14 12.60 -14.17
N SER A 55 13.05 13.91 -14.03
CA SER A 55 11.95 14.56 -13.34
C SER A 55 11.36 15.67 -14.22
N LEU A 56 10.07 15.89 -14.08
CA LEU A 56 9.45 17.12 -14.57
C LEU A 56 9.80 18.23 -13.58
N HIS A 57 10.47 19.27 -14.05
CA HIS A 57 10.91 20.37 -13.22
C HIS A 57 9.92 21.53 -13.23
N ARG A 58 9.43 21.90 -14.42
CA ARG A 58 8.59 23.08 -14.61
C ARG A 58 7.53 22.83 -15.68
N VAL A 59 6.35 23.41 -15.48
CA VAL A 59 5.28 23.53 -16.47
C VAL A 59 4.96 25.00 -16.66
N GLU A 60 4.99 25.48 -17.89
CA GLU A 60 4.69 26.87 -18.22
C GLU A 60 3.47 26.91 -19.14
N ILE A 61 2.55 27.81 -18.81
CA ILE A 61 1.40 28.15 -19.65
C ILE A 61 1.74 29.44 -20.37
N ILE A 62 1.85 29.35 -21.68
CA ILE A 62 2.20 30.45 -22.56
C ILE A 62 0.94 30.78 -23.36
N PHE A 63 0.52 32.03 -23.30
CA PHE A 63 -0.60 32.51 -24.09
C PHE A 63 -0.17 33.77 -24.82
N ASN A 64 -0.45 33.82 -26.12
CA ASN A 64 -0.11 34.96 -26.96
C ASN A 64 1.39 35.32 -26.88
N ASN A 65 2.26 34.29 -26.95
CA ASN A 65 3.72 34.36 -26.85
C ASN A 65 4.29 34.93 -25.53
N SER A 66 3.46 35.12 -24.50
CA SER A 66 3.90 35.50 -23.16
C SER A 66 3.62 34.39 -22.16
N ILE A 67 4.55 34.17 -21.23
CA ILE A 67 4.36 33.23 -20.11
C ILE A 67 3.32 33.85 -19.17
N GLN A 68 2.19 33.16 -19.00
CA GLN A 68 1.09 33.57 -18.12
C GLN A 68 1.12 32.89 -16.77
N ALA A 69 1.63 31.66 -16.72
CA ALA A 69 1.74 30.91 -15.49
C ALA A 69 2.94 29.98 -15.54
N THR A 70 3.60 29.84 -14.40
CA THR A 70 4.73 28.95 -14.21
C THR A 70 4.52 28.11 -12.96
N PHE A 71 4.51 26.80 -13.13
CA PHE A 71 4.36 25.83 -12.05
C PHE A 71 5.64 25.03 -11.87
N ASN A 72 6.09 24.90 -10.63
CA ASN A 72 7.10 23.94 -10.22
C ASN A 72 6.41 22.59 -10.02
N ALA A 73 6.93 21.57 -10.69
CA ALA A 73 6.43 20.21 -10.55
C ALA A 73 7.09 19.51 -9.35
N THR A 74 6.29 18.86 -8.52
CA THR A 74 6.74 18.09 -7.35
C THR A 74 6.29 16.64 -7.49
N GLY A 75 7.13 15.69 -7.08
CA GLY A 75 6.76 14.27 -7.09
C GLY A 75 6.58 13.62 -8.47
N ILE A 76 6.94 14.31 -9.56
CA ILE A 76 6.85 13.82 -10.94
C ILE A 76 8.23 13.38 -11.43
N TYR A 77 8.56 12.12 -11.24
CA TYR A 77 9.85 11.53 -11.63
C TYR A 77 9.75 10.04 -11.89
N ALA A 78 10.62 9.52 -12.76
CA ALA A 78 10.79 8.09 -13.00
C ALA A 78 12.21 7.77 -13.48
N LEU A 79 12.56 6.48 -13.48
CA LEU A 79 13.76 6.01 -14.17
C LEU A 79 13.67 6.36 -15.65
N SER A 80 14.78 6.72 -16.30
CA SER A 80 14.79 7.03 -17.74
C SER A 80 14.31 5.88 -18.62
N SER A 81 14.39 4.63 -18.12
CA SER A 81 13.89 3.43 -18.79
C SER A 81 12.38 3.17 -18.61
N TYR A 82 11.68 3.99 -17.82
CA TYR A 82 10.24 3.92 -17.55
C TYR A 82 9.57 5.22 -18.00
N SER A 83 8.25 5.22 -18.15
CA SER A 83 7.46 6.45 -18.22
C SER A 83 6.84 6.75 -16.86
N TYR A 84 6.57 8.02 -16.55
CA TYR A 84 5.74 8.40 -15.43
C TYR A 84 4.28 8.43 -15.86
N HIS A 85 3.38 7.87 -15.07
CA HIS A 85 1.93 7.93 -15.29
C HIS A 85 1.21 8.38 -14.02
N CYS A 86 0.17 9.20 -14.17
CA CYS A 86 -0.69 9.58 -13.06
C CYS A 86 -2.09 9.92 -13.56
N GLN A 87 -3.10 9.53 -12.78
CA GLN A 87 -4.49 9.84 -13.11
C GLN A 87 -4.75 11.35 -13.14
N HIS A 88 -4.15 12.10 -12.19
CA HIS A 88 -4.28 13.55 -12.09
C HIS A 88 -2.92 14.19 -11.81
N VAL A 89 -2.54 15.16 -12.62
CA VAL A 89 -1.45 16.10 -12.30
C VAL A 89 -2.05 17.49 -12.30
N SER A 90 -2.12 18.12 -11.13
CA SER A 90 -2.93 19.33 -10.93
C SER A 90 -2.24 20.36 -10.05
N SER A 91 -2.62 21.62 -10.22
CA SER A 91 -2.32 22.69 -9.25
C SER A 91 -3.28 22.72 -8.06
N LEU A 92 -4.36 21.94 -8.09
CA LEU A 92 -5.38 21.95 -7.05
C LEU A 92 -5.08 20.98 -5.92
N GLN A 93 -5.30 21.44 -4.68
CA GLN A 93 -5.09 20.66 -3.45
C GLN A 93 -5.87 19.33 -3.42
N ARG A 94 -7.07 19.30 -4.02
CA ARG A 94 -7.91 18.09 -4.10
C ARG A 94 -7.29 16.94 -4.90
N TYR A 95 -6.25 17.24 -5.69
CA TYR A 95 -5.50 16.30 -6.52
C TYR A 95 -4.00 16.35 -6.17
N ASP A 96 -3.70 16.39 -4.86
CA ASP A 96 -2.35 16.42 -4.27
C ASP A 96 -1.48 17.64 -4.62
N ALA A 97 -1.95 18.57 -5.45
CA ALA A 97 -1.24 19.78 -5.88
C ALA A 97 0.20 19.53 -6.36
N LEU A 98 0.40 18.53 -7.24
CA LEU A 98 1.71 18.20 -7.82
C LEU A 98 2.31 19.35 -8.67
N LEU A 99 1.52 20.38 -9.01
CA LEU A 99 1.96 21.59 -9.69
C LEU A 99 1.81 22.81 -8.78
N LEU A 100 2.90 23.26 -8.19
CA LEU A 100 2.88 24.42 -7.29
C LEU A 100 3.22 25.70 -8.08
N PRO A 101 2.47 26.81 -7.92
CA PRO A 101 2.85 28.09 -8.51
C PRO A 101 4.31 28.44 -8.13
N SER A 102 5.11 28.85 -9.11
CA SER A 102 6.55 29.09 -8.87
C SER A 102 6.82 30.31 -7.99
N TYR A 103 5.86 31.21 -7.84
CA TYR A 103 5.93 32.38 -6.99
C TYR A 103 4.55 32.66 -6.37
N VAL A 104 4.54 33.08 -5.10
CA VAL A 104 3.33 33.13 -4.26
C VAL A 104 2.41 34.30 -4.63
N ASP A 105 2.95 35.41 -5.14
CA ASP A 105 2.21 36.61 -5.57
C ASP A 105 2.08 36.75 -7.10
N ASP A 106 2.38 35.70 -7.86
CA ASP A 106 2.39 35.78 -9.32
C ASP A 106 1.04 35.37 -9.93
N THR A 107 0.82 35.88 -11.15
CA THR A 107 -0.27 35.56 -12.09
C THR A 107 -0.56 34.07 -12.21
N SER A 108 0.45 33.23 -11.98
CA SER A 108 0.39 31.76 -11.89
C SER A 108 -0.70 31.23 -10.93
N SER A 109 -0.97 31.93 -9.83
CA SER A 109 -2.02 31.54 -8.85
C SER A 109 -3.44 31.68 -9.39
N LEU A 110 -3.64 32.49 -10.44
CA LEU A 110 -4.93 32.67 -11.12
C LEU A 110 -5.27 31.52 -12.08
N TRP A 111 -4.31 30.64 -12.36
CA TRP A 111 -4.48 29.53 -13.29
C TRP A 111 -4.67 28.21 -12.57
N GLU A 112 -5.80 27.56 -12.83
CA GLU A 112 -6.04 26.19 -12.41
C GLU A 112 -5.73 25.24 -13.57
N VAL A 113 -4.71 24.39 -13.40
CA VAL A 113 -4.29 23.43 -14.41
C VAL A 113 -4.49 22.04 -13.86
N THR A 114 -5.17 21.18 -14.63
CA THR A 114 -5.32 19.76 -14.31
C THR A 114 -5.16 18.94 -15.58
N PHE A 115 -4.13 18.10 -15.61
CA PHE A 115 -3.96 17.06 -16.60
C PHE A 115 -4.60 15.77 -16.08
N VAL A 116 -5.44 15.15 -16.90
CA VAL A 116 -6.09 13.87 -16.62
C VAL A 116 -5.41 12.80 -17.46
N ASP A 117 -5.16 11.63 -16.88
CA ASP A 117 -4.51 10.50 -17.56
C ASP A 117 -3.14 10.92 -18.14
N PHE A 118 -2.31 11.50 -17.27
CA PHE A 118 -1.05 12.12 -17.64
C PHE A 118 0.06 11.06 -17.73
N GLN A 119 0.65 10.88 -18.91
CA GLN A 119 1.82 10.03 -19.10
C GLN A 119 2.95 10.80 -19.81
N ILE A 120 4.16 10.76 -19.23
CA ILE A 120 5.33 11.45 -19.79
C ILE A 120 6.60 10.59 -19.66
N GLN A 121 7.49 10.71 -20.63
CA GLN A 121 8.80 10.07 -20.62
C GLN A 121 9.86 10.97 -21.25
N GLY A 122 10.97 11.15 -20.54
CA GLY A 122 12.13 11.90 -21.03
C GLY A 122 13.28 10.99 -21.46
N PHE A 123 14.15 11.54 -22.31
CA PHE A 123 15.53 11.08 -22.61
C PHE A 123 15.72 9.72 -23.29
N THR A 124 15.00 8.65 -22.94
CA THR A 124 15.23 7.29 -23.48
C THR A 124 13.93 6.67 -24.01
N ILE A 125 13.52 7.03 -25.23
CA ILE A 125 12.34 6.48 -25.90
C ILE A 125 12.78 5.47 -26.96
N LYS A 126 12.24 4.24 -26.93
CA LYS A 126 12.48 3.23 -27.97
C LYS A 126 11.21 3.07 -28.81
N GLY A 127 11.35 2.99 -30.13
CA GLY A 127 10.24 2.63 -31.03
C GLY A 127 9.05 3.60 -31.04
N LYS A 128 9.23 4.87 -30.65
CA LYS A 128 8.14 5.89 -30.55
C LYS A 128 6.97 5.49 -29.62
N GLN A 129 7.20 4.56 -28.70
CA GLN A 129 6.22 4.14 -27.70
C GLN A 129 6.74 4.45 -26.31
N PHE A 130 5.83 4.69 -25.37
CA PHE A 130 6.19 4.78 -23.97
C PHE A 130 6.72 3.44 -23.47
N ALA A 131 7.73 3.49 -22.61
CA ALA A 131 8.15 2.35 -21.83
C ALA A 131 7.11 2.00 -20.75
N LYS A 132 7.40 0.98 -19.93
CA LYS A 132 6.54 0.61 -18.82
C LYS A 132 6.27 1.80 -17.91
N ALA A 133 5.01 2.00 -17.54
CA ALA A 133 4.59 3.09 -16.68
C ALA A 133 4.94 2.82 -15.21
N ARG A 134 5.39 3.87 -14.52
CA ARG A 134 5.45 3.99 -13.07
C ARG A 134 4.33 4.93 -12.64
N ASP A 135 3.38 4.41 -11.89
CA ASP A 135 2.26 5.19 -11.38
C ASP A 135 2.68 6.11 -10.24
N CYS A 136 2.06 7.29 -10.17
CA CYS A 136 2.32 8.31 -9.15
C CYS A 136 1.98 7.84 -7.73
N ALA A 137 0.94 7.03 -7.59
CA ALA A 137 0.53 6.40 -6.34
C ALA A 137 0.95 4.94 -6.33
N SER A 138 1.31 4.44 -5.14
CA SER A 138 1.39 3.00 -4.91
C SER A 138 0.00 2.38 -5.16
N SER A 139 -0.03 1.13 -5.63
CA SER A 139 -1.29 0.41 -5.91
C SER A 139 -2.24 0.33 -4.71
N PHE A 140 -1.75 0.56 -3.48
CA PHE A 140 -2.56 0.66 -2.27
C PHE A 140 -2.18 1.89 -1.45
N SER A 141 -3.18 2.64 -1.00
CA SER A 141 -2.95 3.74 -0.06
C SER A 141 -2.51 3.22 1.31
N PRO A 142 -1.76 4.01 2.11
CA PRO A 142 -1.39 3.62 3.46
C PRO A 142 -2.60 3.23 4.32
N ALA A 143 -3.74 3.90 4.14
CA ALA A 143 -4.98 3.60 4.84
C ALA A 143 -5.54 2.21 4.48
N ILE A 144 -5.52 1.83 3.21
CA ILE A 144 -5.95 0.49 2.77
C ILE A 144 -5.05 -0.58 3.37
N LEU A 145 -3.73 -0.37 3.36
CA LEU A 145 -2.77 -1.32 3.93
C LEU A 145 -2.98 -1.53 5.43
N ILE A 146 -3.17 -0.44 6.19
CA ILE A 146 -3.47 -0.51 7.62
C ILE A 146 -4.81 -1.23 7.85
N GLY A 147 -5.84 -0.89 7.07
CA GLY A 147 -7.15 -1.54 7.16
C GLY A 147 -7.08 -3.04 6.91
N LEU A 148 -6.35 -3.47 5.88
CA LEU A 148 -6.12 -4.89 5.59
C LEU A 148 -5.35 -5.60 6.71
N ALA A 149 -4.31 -4.96 7.25
CA ALA A 149 -3.54 -5.51 8.36
C ALA A 149 -4.40 -5.71 9.61
N MET A 150 -5.19 -4.69 9.98
CA MET A 150 -6.08 -4.75 11.14
C MET A 150 -7.20 -5.78 10.94
N SER A 151 -7.78 -5.86 9.75
CA SER A 151 -8.78 -6.87 9.41
C SER A 151 -8.23 -8.29 9.53
N LEU A 152 -7.00 -8.52 9.07
CA LEU A 152 -6.33 -9.82 9.20
C LEU A 152 -6.08 -10.19 10.67
N ILE A 153 -5.64 -9.23 11.49
CA ILE A 153 -5.42 -9.44 12.93
C ILE A 153 -6.73 -9.84 13.64
N LEU A 154 -7.81 -9.11 13.39
CA LEU A 154 -9.12 -9.42 13.98
C LEU A 154 -9.61 -10.81 13.54
N LEU A 155 -9.39 -11.17 12.27
CA LEU A 155 -9.76 -12.48 11.74
C LEU A 155 -8.97 -13.62 12.41
N LEU A 156 -7.68 -13.40 12.71
CA LEU A 156 -6.87 -14.36 13.46
C LEU A 156 -7.35 -14.52 14.90
N VAL A 157 -7.68 -13.42 15.59
CA VAL A 157 -8.23 -13.45 16.96
C VAL A 157 -9.55 -14.20 16.98
N LEU A 158 -10.44 -13.93 16.01
CA LEU A 158 -11.71 -14.63 15.87
C LEU A 158 -11.51 -16.13 15.61
N ALA A 159 -10.61 -16.50 14.69
CA ALA A 159 -10.30 -17.89 14.40
C ALA A 159 -9.76 -18.62 15.65
N TYR A 160 -8.91 -17.97 16.44
CA TYR A 160 -8.41 -18.52 17.69
C TYR A 160 -9.53 -18.71 18.73
N ALA A 161 -10.40 -17.72 18.92
CA ALA A 161 -11.53 -17.84 19.83
C ALA A 161 -12.49 -18.97 19.43
N LEU A 162 -12.79 -19.11 18.13
CA LEU A 162 -13.59 -20.20 17.59
C LEU A 162 -12.91 -21.56 17.76
N HIS A 163 -11.61 -21.64 17.51
CA HIS A 163 -10.83 -22.84 17.73
C HIS A 163 -10.89 -23.28 19.21
N MET A 164 -10.72 -22.34 20.15
CA MET A 164 -10.85 -22.61 21.58
C MET A 164 -12.26 -23.07 21.96
N LEU A 165 -13.31 -22.46 21.38
CA LEU A 165 -14.69 -22.87 21.61
C LEU A 165 -14.95 -24.30 21.14
N ILE A 166 -14.48 -24.66 19.93
CA ILE A 166 -14.60 -26.02 19.38
C ILE A 166 -13.82 -27.02 20.25
N TYR A 167 -12.62 -26.66 20.68
CA TYR A 167 -11.79 -27.49 21.55
C TYR A 167 -12.46 -27.77 22.90
N LEU A 168 -13.07 -26.76 23.53
CA LEU A 168 -13.84 -26.94 24.77
C LEU A 168 -15.05 -27.85 24.56
N ARG A 169 -15.80 -27.67 23.46
CA ARG A 169 -16.92 -28.55 23.10
C ARG A 169 -16.48 -29.99 22.85
N TYR A 170 -15.29 -30.19 22.29
CA TYR A 170 -14.70 -31.52 22.12
C TYR A 170 -14.40 -32.18 23.48
N LEU A 171 -13.77 -31.45 24.40
CA LEU A 171 -13.50 -31.95 25.75
C LEU A 171 -14.78 -32.28 26.52
N GLU A 172 -15.78 -31.40 26.50
CA GLU A 172 -17.09 -31.61 27.15
C GLU A 172 -17.70 -32.95 26.71
N ARG A 173 -17.81 -33.19 25.39
CA ARG A 173 -18.32 -34.46 24.86
C ARG A 173 -17.46 -35.66 25.24
N HIS A 174 -16.15 -35.50 25.27
CA HIS A 174 -15.24 -36.59 25.61
C HIS A 174 -15.35 -36.98 27.09
N TYR A 175 -15.53 -36.01 27.99
CA TYR A 175 -15.75 -36.27 29.42
C TYR A 175 -17.13 -36.84 29.70
N ASP A 176 -18.19 -36.36 29.02
CA ASP A 176 -19.54 -36.95 29.12
C ASP A 176 -19.55 -38.43 28.68
N PHE A 177 -18.73 -38.78 27.69
CA PHE A 177 -18.56 -40.17 27.27
C PHE A 177 -17.87 -41.02 28.36
N ILE A 178 -16.85 -40.49 29.04
CA ILE A 178 -16.13 -41.19 30.11
C ILE A 178 -16.98 -41.34 31.39
N THR A 179 -17.82 -40.36 31.72
CA THR A 179 -18.67 -40.38 32.92
C THR A 179 -19.98 -41.16 32.73
N SER A 180 -20.26 -41.67 31.53
CA SER A 180 -21.42 -42.51 31.26
C SER A 180 -21.36 -43.82 32.07
N PRO A 181 -22.47 -44.29 32.68
CA PRO A 181 -22.47 -45.31 33.74
C PRO A 181 -22.02 -46.71 33.29
N ALA A 182 -21.72 -46.90 32.01
CA ALA A 182 -21.32 -48.19 31.47
C ALA A 182 -19.89 -48.62 31.85
N HIS A 183 -19.07 -47.74 32.46
CA HIS A 183 -17.66 -48.04 32.74
C HIS A 183 -17.29 -48.24 34.22
N PHE A 184 -18.24 -48.07 35.16
CA PHE A 184 -17.98 -48.37 36.56
C PHE A 184 -18.62 -49.71 36.96
N PRO A 185 -17.84 -50.79 37.17
CA PRO A 185 -18.40 -52.00 37.73
C PRO A 185 -18.84 -51.70 39.16
N HIS A 186 -20.12 -51.95 39.42
CA HIS A 186 -20.76 -51.77 40.72
C HIS A 186 -19.99 -52.57 41.78
N LEU A 187 -19.26 -51.88 42.66
CA LEU A 187 -18.64 -52.52 43.83
C LEU A 187 -19.77 -53.01 44.75
N LYS A 188 -19.87 -54.34 44.89
CA LYS A 188 -20.75 -55.04 45.83
C LYS A 188 -20.44 -54.59 47.26
N PRO A 189 -21.43 -54.40 48.15
CA PRO A 189 -21.16 -54.14 49.55
C PRO A 189 -20.53 -55.38 50.19
N ARG A 190 -19.37 -55.22 50.83
CA ARG A 190 -18.68 -56.28 51.60
C ARG A 190 -18.99 -56.08 53.08
N ASP A 191 -19.36 -57.16 53.75
CA ASP A 191 -19.97 -57.20 55.08
C ASP A 191 -19.15 -56.55 56.21
N ALA A 192 -19.88 -55.91 57.13
CA ALA A 192 -19.41 -55.08 58.24
C ALA A 192 -18.83 -55.87 59.43
N ALA A 193 -17.76 -56.65 59.22
CA ALA A 193 -17.12 -57.44 60.28
C ALA A 193 -15.61 -57.24 60.45
N GLU A 194 -14.93 -56.42 59.64
CA GLU A 194 -13.48 -56.19 59.75
C GLU A 194 -13.09 -54.76 60.24
N GLU A 195 -14.04 -53.99 60.80
CA GLU A 195 -13.80 -52.61 61.24
C GLU A 195 -13.15 -52.47 62.64
N LYS A 196 -12.69 -53.56 63.28
CA LYS A 196 -12.19 -53.49 64.68
C LYS A 196 -10.74 -53.87 64.95
N GLU A 197 -9.93 -54.17 63.94
CA GLU A 197 -8.53 -54.57 64.15
C GLU A 197 -7.47 -53.64 63.52
N LEU A 198 -7.87 -52.56 62.82
CA LEU A 198 -6.91 -51.63 62.19
C LEU A 198 -6.80 -50.25 62.83
N LEU A 199 -7.62 -49.95 63.87
CA LEU A 199 -7.57 -48.67 64.60
C LEU A 199 -6.53 -48.65 65.74
N ARG A 200 -5.42 -49.40 65.63
CA ARG A 200 -4.37 -49.43 66.66
C ARG A 200 -2.94 -49.41 66.09
N SER A 201 -2.71 -48.70 65.00
CA SER A 201 -1.35 -48.27 64.65
C SER A 201 -1.38 -46.87 64.05
N GLN A 202 -1.00 -45.89 64.88
CA GLN A 202 -0.31 -44.63 64.54
C GLN A 202 -0.54 -44.11 63.10
N GLY A 203 -1.25 -43.00 62.88
CA GLY A 203 -0.88 -41.69 63.39
C GLY A 203 -0.01 -40.96 62.35
N VAL A 204 -0.49 -39.79 61.90
CA VAL A 204 0.09 -38.84 60.91
C VAL A 204 -0.46 -39.01 59.49
N GLU A 205 -1.63 -38.40 59.27
CA GLU A 205 -2.13 -38.04 57.95
C GLU A 205 -2.00 -36.52 57.79
N CYS A 206 -1.07 -36.07 56.95
CA CYS A 206 -0.97 -34.67 56.52
C CYS A 206 -0.31 -34.61 55.13
N TYR A 207 -1.18 -34.57 54.12
CA TYR A 207 -1.01 -33.94 52.79
C TYR A 207 0.29 -34.21 52.00
N GLU A 208 0.19 -35.10 51.02
CA GLU A 208 1.10 -35.16 49.87
C GLU A 208 0.30 -35.23 48.56
N LEU A 209 0.34 -34.11 47.83
CA LEU A 209 -0.14 -33.96 46.46
C LEU A 209 0.62 -34.94 45.54
N ARG A 210 0.05 -36.12 45.28
CA ARG A 210 0.54 -36.98 44.19
C ARG A 210 -0.09 -36.57 42.87
N SER A 211 0.47 -35.49 42.30
CA SER A 211 0.49 -35.26 40.86
C SER A 211 1.23 -36.41 40.18
N GLN A 212 0.51 -37.48 39.83
CA GLN A 212 1.05 -38.55 38.99
C GLN A 212 -0.09 -39.38 38.40
N GLN A 213 -0.66 -38.86 37.31
CA GLN A 213 -0.81 -39.67 36.09
C GLN A 213 -0.98 -38.76 34.88
N ILE A 214 0.18 -38.30 34.44
CA ILE A 214 0.52 -37.94 33.07
C ILE A 214 -0.09 -39.01 32.14
N CYS A 215 -1.22 -38.70 31.50
CA CYS A 215 -1.61 -39.41 30.28
C CYS A 215 -0.82 -38.81 29.13
N LYS A 216 0.15 -39.60 28.68
CA LYS A 216 0.95 -39.38 27.48
C LYS A 216 0.04 -39.16 26.28
N ILE A 217 0.21 -38.04 25.57
CA ILE A 217 -0.15 -37.92 24.16
C ILE A 217 1.18 -37.89 23.41
N TYR A 218 1.48 -38.98 22.71
CA TYR A 218 2.59 -39.03 21.76
C TYR A 218 2.25 -38.16 20.54
N VAL A 219 3.29 -37.46 20.07
CA VAL A 219 3.36 -36.64 18.84
C VAL A 219 3.10 -37.48 17.60
#